data_AF-A0A3P8QRU1-F1
#
_entry.id   AF-A0A3P8QRU1-F1
#
_cell.length_a   1.000
_cell.length_b   1.000
_cell.length_c   1.000
_cell.angle_alpha   90.00
_cell.angle_beta   90.00
_cell.angle_gamma   90.00
#
_symmetry.space_group_name_H-M   'P 1'
#
loop_
_entity.id
_entity.type
_entity.pdbx_description
1 polymer ?
#
loop_
_entity_poly.entity_id
_entity_poly.type
_entity_poly.pdbx_seq_one_letter_code
_entity_poly.pdbx_strand_id
1 'polypeptide(L)'
;MVNLTVTGGSVILQSPVLPVMEGDDVTLLCKTKTTPSNLPAAFYKDGSLIRKQPTGHMTIQHVSRSDEGLYKCDISGHGESPSSWITVTGNTPPHLHLQHHLHLPPRLLLLSLCCHVLDQ
;
A
#
# COMPACT_ATOMS: atom_id res chain seq x y z
N MET A 1 -21.99 -0.27 37.43
CA MET A 1 -21.00 -1.11 36.74
C MET A 1 -20.82 -0.54 35.35
N VAL A 2 -19.67 0.07 35.06
CA VAL A 2 -19.37 0.64 33.75
C VAL A 2 -18.67 -0.44 32.94
N ASN A 3 -19.36 -1.01 31.95
CA ASN A 3 -18.76 -1.97 31.02
C ASN A 3 -17.95 -1.20 29.98
N LEU A 4 -16.68 -0.95 30.26
CA LEU A 4 -15.73 -0.49 29.25
C LEU A 4 -15.28 -1.70 28.42
N THR A 5 -16.10 -2.10 27.46
CA THR A 5 -15.65 -2.94 26.34
C THR A 5 -14.66 -2.14 25.51
N VAL A 6 -13.37 -2.35 25.75
CA VAL A 6 -12.31 -1.97 24.82
C VAL A 6 -12.33 -2.99 23.69
N THR A 7 -13.13 -2.76 22.64
CA THR A 7 -13.00 -3.46 21.35
C THR A 7 -11.74 -2.93 20.65
N GLY A 8 -10.57 -3.25 21.22
CA GLY A 8 -9.28 -2.91 20.64
C GLY A 8 -9.06 -3.75 19.39
N GLY A 9 -9.10 -3.08 18.22
CA GLY A 9 -9.05 -3.66 16.88
C GLY A 9 -8.02 -4.78 16.72
N SER A 10 -8.52 -5.99 16.54
CA SER A 10 -7.73 -7.20 16.29
C SER A 10 -7.68 -7.53 14.80
N VAL A 11 -8.07 -6.59 13.92
CA VAL A 11 -8.16 -6.80 12.47
C VAL A 11 -6.86 -6.40 11.80
N ILE A 12 -6.39 -7.25 10.89
CA ILE A 12 -5.16 -7.11 10.12
C ILE A 12 -5.53 -7.22 8.64
N LEU A 13 -5.04 -6.27 7.85
CA LEU A 13 -4.98 -6.37 6.41
C LEU A 13 -3.60 -6.92 6.01
N GLN A 14 -3.57 -8.05 5.31
CA GLN A 14 -2.37 -8.57 4.66
C GLN A 14 -2.33 -8.04 3.22
N SER A 15 -1.43 -7.08 2.98
CA SER A 15 -1.14 -6.53 1.66
C SER A 15 0.20 -7.08 1.13
N PRO A 16 0.48 -6.95 -0.19
CA PRO A 16 1.80 -7.21 -0.73
C PRO A 16 2.87 -6.38 -0.02
N VAL A 17 4.07 -6.95 0.12
CA VAL A 17 5.23 -6.28 0.70
C VAL A 17 6.08 -5.53 -0.34
N LEU A 18 5.93 -5.87 -1.61
CA LEU A 18 6.62 -5.25 -2.74
C LEU A 18 5.61 -4.52 -3.63
N PRO A 19 6.08 -3.55 -4.44
CA PRO A 19 5.26 -2.97 -5.49
C PRO A 19 4.70 -4.03 -6.43
N VAL A 20 3.45 -3.81 -6.84
CA VAL A 20 2.71 -4.72 -7.73
C VAL A 20 2.95 -4.29 -9.16
N MET A 21 3.23 -5.21 -10.08
CA MET A 21 3.37 -4.86 -11.48
C MET A 21 2.00 -4.72 -12.17
N GLU A 22 1.89 -3.81 -13.12
CA GLU A 22 0.68 -3.72 -13.94
C GLU A 22 0.41 -5.02 -14.70
N GLY A 23 -0.84 -5.47 -14.67
CA GLY A 23 -1.29 -6.74 -15.23
C GLY A 23 -1.27 -7.91 -14.25
N ASP A 24 -0.62 -7.78 -13.09
CA ASP A 24 -0.63 -8.83 -12.07
C ASP A 24 -1.97 -8.92 -11.34
N ASP A 25 -2.20 -10.07 -10.70
CA ASP A 25 -3.32 -10.27 -9.78
C ASP A 25 -2.84 -10.19 -8.33
N VAL A 26 -3.52 -9.40 -7.51
CA VAL A 26 -3.20 -9.24 -6.08
C VAL A 26 -4.35 -9.68 -5.22
N THR A 27 -4.06 -10.49 -4.20
CA THR A 27 -5.04 -10.87 -3.20
C THR A 27 -4.74 -10.23 -1.86
N LEU A 28 -5.71 -9.51 -1.33
CA LEU A 28 -5.73 -8.93 0.00
C LEU A 28 -6.49 -9.86 0.95
N LEU A 29 -5.92 -10.11 2.13
CA LEU A 29 -6.55 -10.92 3.16
C LEU A 29 -6.81 -10.08 4.41
N CYS A 30 -8.08 -9.96 4.78
CA CYS A 30 -8.53 -9.35 6.01
C CYS A 30 -8.81 -10.43 7.06
N LYS A 31 -8.13 -10.38 8.21
CA LYS A 31 -8.31 -11.37 9.27
C LYS A 31 -8.20 -10.77 10.65
N THR A 32 -8.82 -11.42 11.62
CA THR A 32 -8.59 -11.15 13.05
C THR A 32 -7.32 -11.84 13.56
N LYS A 33 -6.66 -11.33 14.61
CA LYS A 33 -5.48 -12.01 15.22
C LYS A 33 -5.82 -13.35 15.87
N THR A 34 -7.05 -13.51 16.36
CA THR A 34 -7.42 -14.58 17.32
C THR A 34 -8.51 -15.53 16.83
N THR A 35 -9.25 -15.18 15.77
CA THR A 35 -10.37 -16.00 15.23
C THR A 35 -10.10 -16.45 13.79
N PRO A 36 -10.74 -17.54 13.32
CA PRO A 36 -10.50 -18.11 11.99
C PRO A 36 -10.73 -17.10 10.85
N SER A 37 -9.87 -17.20 9.83
CA SER A 37 -9.63 -16.23 8.75
C SER A 37 -10.71 -16.14 7.66
N ASN A 38 -11.96 -16.52 7.96
CA ASN A 38 -13.06 -16.60 6.97
C ASN A 38 -14.28 -15.81 7.45
N LEU A 39 -14.06 -14.60 7.95
CA LEU A 39 -15.15 -13.70 8.35
C LEU A 39 -15.48 -12.72 7.21
N PRO A 40 -16.74 -12.29 7.07
CA PRO A 40 -17.10 -11.25 6.13
C PRO A 40 -16.35 -9.96 6.42
N ALA A 41 -15.72 -9.39 5.39
CA ALA A 41 -14.97 -8.15 5.50
C ALA A 41 -15.38 -7.14 4.41
N ALA A 42 -15.47 -5.87 4.78
CA ALA A 42 -15.59 -4.75 3.88
C ALA A 42 -14.20 -4.17 3.58
N PHE A 43 -13.84 -4.03 2.32
CA PHE A 43 -12.58 -3.47 1.87
C PHE A 43 -12.77 -2.03 1.39
N TYR A 44 -11.82 -1.17 1.74
CA TYR A 44 -11.81 0.25 1.38
C TYR A 44 -10.50 0.61 0.70
N LYS A 45 -10.57 1.51 -0.27
CA LYS A 45 -9.44 2.18 -0.94
C LYS A 45 -9.64 3.68 -0.83
N ASP A 46 -8.65 4.40 -0.32
CA ASP A 46 -8.66 5.86 -0.20
C ASP A 46 -9.92 6.37 0.54
N GLY A 47 -10.37 5.60 1.55
CA GLY A 47 -11.57 5.87 2.33
C GLY A 47 -12.90 5.43 1.69
N SER A 48 -12.90 5.02 0.42
CA SER A 48 -14.11 4.58 -0.30
C SER A 48 -14.29 3.07 -0.24
N LEU A 49 -15.52 2.60 -0.02
CA LEU A 49 -15.85 1.17 -0.04
C LEU A 49 -15.71 0.63 -1.47
N ILE A 50 -14.86 -0.38 -1.66
CA ILE A 50 -14.62 -0.99 -2.98
C ILE A 50 -15.31 -2.35 -3.13
N ARG A 51 -15.34 -3.17 -2.07
CA ARG A 51 -15.93 -4.52 -2.13
C ARG A 51 -16.25 -5.05 -0.74
N LYS A 52 -17.24 -5.95 -0.64
CA LYS A 52 -17.49 -6.76 0.56
C LYS A 52 -17.31 -8.23 0.21
N GLN A 53 -16.46 -8.94 0.95
CA GLN A 53 -16.11 -10.33 0.67
C GLN A 53 -16.49 -11.22 1.86
N PRO A 54 -17.25 -12.31 1.63
CA PRO A 54 -17.77 -13.16 2.71
C PRO A 54 -16.67 -13.96 3.43
N THR A 55 -15.55 -14.22 2.76
CA THR A 55 -14.43 -14.98 3.30
C THR A 55 -13.27 -14.10 3.74
N GLY A 56 -13.39 -12.77 3.68
CA GLY A 56 -12.29 -11.86 4.02
C GLY A 56 -11.13 -11.85 3.01
N HIS A 57 -11.30 -12.44 1.82
CA HIS A 57 -10.31 -12.42 0.74
C HIS A 57 -10.81 -11.59 -0.44
N MET A 58 -10.04 -10.61 -0.89
CA MET A 58 -10.34 -9.79 -2.06
C MET A 58 -9.21 -9.88 -3.07
N THR A 59 -9.52 -10.28 -4.31
CA THR A 59 -8.57 -10.24 -5.42
C THR A 59 -8.86 -9.05 -6.33
N ILE A 60 -7.83 -8.23 -6.58
CA ILE A 60 -7.77 -7.22 -7.64
C ILE A 60 -7.13 -7.93 -8.83
N GLN A 61 -7.86 -8.02 -9.93
CA GLN A 61 -7.40 -8.70 -11.14
C GLN A 61 -6.88 -7.66 -12.13
N HIS A 62 -5.84 -8.01 -12.88
CA HIS A 62 -5.23 -7.15 -13.89
C HIS A 62 -4.93 -5.74 -13.35
N VAL A 63 -4.12 -5.68 -12.28
CA VAL A 63 -3.79 -4.45 -11.57
C VAL A 63 -3.30 -3.36 -12.53
N SER A 64 -3.78 -2.14 -12.30
CA SER A 64 -3.46 -0.93 -13.07
C SER A 64 -2.97 0.18 -12.16
N ARG A 65 -2.38 1.26 -12.71
CA ARG A 65 -2.05 2.46 -11.91
C ARG A 65 -3.21 3.02 -11.09
N SER A 66 -4.47 2.80 -11.49
CA SER A 66 -5.64 3.29 -10.74
C SER A 66 -5.87 2.53 -9.44
N ASP A 67 -5.30 1.33 -9.31
CA ASP A 67 -5.40 0.48 -8.13
C ASP A 67 -4.38 0.87 -7.05
N GLU A 68 -3.42 1.74 -7.34
CA GLU A 68 -2.52 2.32 -6.33
C GLU A 68 -3.30 3.17 -5.33
N GLY A 69 -3.01 3.01 -4.04
CA GLY A 69 -3.66 3.80 -2.99
C GLY A 69 -3.57 3.20 -1.59
N LEU A 70 -4.34 3.78 -0.67
CA LEU A 70 -4.36 3.40 0.73
C LEU A 70 -5.53 2.44 1.02
N TYR A 71 -5.20 1.19 1.38
CA TYR A 71 -6.18 0.14 1.62
C TYR A 71 -6.39 -0.16 3.10
N LYS A 72 -7.63 -0.42 3.49
CA LYS A 72 -8.00 -0.97 4.81
C LYS A 72 -9.18 -1.92 4.69
N CYS A 73 -9.42 -2.72 5.72
CA CYS A 73 -10.63 -3.53 5.81
C CYS A 73 -11.34 -3.37 7.16
N ASP A 74 -12.64 -3.62 7.18
CA ASP A 74 -13.48 -3.67 8.38
C ASP A 74 -14.13 -5.05 8.47
N ILE A 75 -14.06 -5.67 9.65
CA ILE A 75 -14.82 -6.87 9.97
C ILE A 75 -15.88 -6.46 10.98
N SER A 76 -17.16 -6.64 10.63
CA SER A 76 -18.28 -6.24 11.47
C SER A 76 -18.20 -6.90 12.85
N GLY A 77 -18.25 -6.08 13.91
CA GLY A 77 -18.09 -6.54 15.30
C GLY A 77 -16.65 -6.68 15.79
N HIS A 78 -15.66 -6.56 14.90
CA HIS A 78 -14.23 -6.64 15.23
C HIS A 78 -13.46 -5.34 14.91
N GLY A 79 -14.02 -4.47 14.08
CA GLY A 79 -13.51 -3.14 13.77
C GLY A 79 -12.63 -3.08 12.52
N GLU A 80 -11.94 -1.95 12.36
CA GLU A 80 -11.12 -1.65 11.19
C GLU A 80 -9.66 -2.10 11.37
N SER A 81 -9.02 -2.50 10.27
CA SER A 81 -7.58 -2.71 10.19
C SER A 81 -6.84 -1.37 10.12
N PRO A 82 -5.55 -1.34 10.50
CA PRO A 82 -4.64 -0.31 10.03
C PRO A 82 -4.66 -0.22 8.51
N SER A 83 -4.37 0.96 7.99
CA SER A 83 -4.27 1.18 6.54
C SER A 83 -2.88 0.81 6.01
N SER A 84 -2.82 0.28 4.79
CA SER A 84 -1.58 -0.10 4.10
C SER A 84 -1.55 0.47 2.69
N TRP A 85 -0.42 1.03 2.27
CA TRP A 85 -0.24 1.58 0.94
C TRP A 85 0.12 0.48 -0.05
N ILE A 86 -0.60 0.39 -1.17
CA ILE A 86 -0.27 -0.49 -2.28
C ILE A 86 0.29 0.36 -3.41
N THR A 87 1.56 0.16 -3.72
CA THR A 87 2.24 0.80 -4.86
C THR A 87 2.09 -0.07 -6.11
N VAL A 88 1.76 0.54 -7.25
CA VAL A 88 1.69 -0.15 -8.54
C VAL A 88 2.78 0.39 -9.45
N THR A 89 3.63 -0.49 -9.99
CA THR A 89 4.68 -0.15 -10.96
C THR A 89 4.27 -0.57 -12.36
N GLY A 90 4.41 0.33 -13.33
CA GLY A 90 4.14 0.02 -14.73
C GLY A 90 5.24 -0.83 -15.36
N ASN A 91 4.89 -1.54 -16.42
CA ASN A 91 5.84 -2.26 -17.27
C ASN A 91 6.64 -1.28 -18.14
N THR A 92 7.46 -0.45 -17.52
CA THR A 92 8.56 0.17 -18.27
C THR A 92 9.61 -0.91 -18.49
N PRO A 93 9.87 -1.35 -19.73
CA PRO A 93 11.01 -2.22 -19.97
C PRO A 93 12.27 -1.52 -19.42
N PRO A 94 13.24 -2.24 -18.82
CA PRO A 94 14.45 -1.64 -18.27
C PRO A 94 15.39 -1.01 -19.33
N HIS A 95 14.88 -0.66 -20.51
CA HIS A 95 15.63 -0.14 -21.64
C HIS A 95 15.02 1.15 -22.21
N LEU A 96 14.89 2.19 -21.38
CA LEU A 96 14.97 3.60 -21.81
C LEU A 96 15.65 4.44 -20.72
N HIS A 97 16.84 4.01 -20.31
CA HIS A 97 17.78 4.85 -19.53
C HIS A 97 18.92 5.41 -20.41
N LEU A 98 18.81 5.35 -21.74
CA LEU A 98 19.81 5.96 -22.62
C LEU A 98 19.42 7.39 -22.99
N GLN A 99 20.17 8.33 -22.38
CA GLN A 99 20.40 9.73 -22.74
C GLN A 99 19.32 10.78 -22.44
N HIS A 100 19.36 11.32 -21.22
CA HIS A 100 19.12 12.76 -20.98
C HIS A 100 20.16 13.41 -20.04
N HIS A 101 21.33 12.79 -19.81
CA HIS A 101 22.44 13.43 -19.09
C HIS A 101 23.31 14.32 -19.99
N LEU A 102 22.68 15.22 -20.74
CA LEU A 102 23.41 16.37 -21.30
C LEU A 102 22.76 17.63 -20.73
N HIS A 103 23.58 18.35 -19.95
CA HIS A 103 23.38 19.68 -19.35
C HIS A 103 22.91 19.70 -17.88
N LEU A 104 23.75 19.21 -16.97
CA LEU A 104 23.82 19.83 -15.65
C LEU A 104 24.78 21.04 -15.75
N PRO A 105 24.34 22.27 -15.42
CA PRO A 105 25.21 23.44 -15.50
C PRO A 105 26.37 23.29 -14.49
N PRO A 106 27.60 23.71 -14.85
CA PRO A 106 28.80 23.60 -13.99
C PRO A 106 28.66 24.31 -12.63
N ARG A 107 27.61 25.13 -12.45
CA ARG A 107 27.26 25.81 -11.19
C ARG A 107 26.85 24.85 -10.06
N LEU A 108 26.26 23.69 -10.39
CA LEU A 108 25.83 22.71 -9.36
C LEU A 108 27.01 21.93 -8.76
N LEU A 109 28.10 21.75 -9.52
CA LEU A 109 29.34 21.14 -9.03
C LEU A 109 30.02 22.00 -7.96
N LEU A 110 30.05 23.33 -8.13
CA LEU A 110 30.56 24.25 -7.11
C LEU A 110 29.75 24.20 -5.80
N LEU A 111 28.42 24.13 -5.88
CA LEU A 111 27.55 24.02 -4.70
C LEU A 111 27.79 22.71 -3.94
N SER A 112 27.99 21.60 -4.65
CA SER A 112 28.29 20.29 -4.06
C SER A 112 29.64 20.26 -3.33
N LEU A 113 30.65 20.97 -3.86
CA LEU A 113 31.96 21.12 -3.21
C LEU A 113 31.88 22.02 -1.96
N CYS A 114 31.07 23.08 -1.98
CA CYS A 114 30.84 23.92 -0.80
C CYS A 114 30.17 23.16 0.35
N CYS A 115 29.17 22.31 0.08
CA CYS A 115 28.52 21.52 1.14
C CYS A 115 29.48 20.55 1.84
N HIS A 116 30.44 19.97 1.13
CA HIS A 116 31.43 19.06 1.73
C HIS A 116 32.47 19.81 2.60
N VAL A 117 32.71 21.10 2.36
CA VAL A 117 33.65 21.91 3.17
C VAL A 117 32.98 22.51 4.41
N LEU A 118 31.66 22.67 4.43
CA LEU A 118 30.90 23.17 5.59
C LEU A 118 30.60 22.07 6.62
N ASP A 119 30.81 20.79 6.28
CA ASP A 119 30.67 19.63 7.16
C ASP A 119 32.05 19.05 7.57
N GLN A 120 33.04 19.92 7.76
CA GLN A 120 34.33 19.56 8.37
C GLN A 120 34.84 20.67 9.31
#